data_AF-A0A951ZJ55-F1
#
_entry.id   AF-A0A951ZJ55-F1
#
_cell.length_a   1.000
_cell.length_b   1.000
_cell.length_c   1.000
_cell.angle_alpha   90.00
_cell.angle_beta   90.00
_cell.angle_gamma   90.00
#
_symmetry.space_group_name_H-M   'P 1'
#
loop_
_entity.id
_entity.type
_entity.pdbx_description
1 polymer ?
#
loop_
_entity_poly.entity_id
_entity_poly.type
_entity_poly.pdbx_seq_one_letter_code
_entity_poly.pdbx_strand_id
1 'polypeptide(L)' 'KTGRCLIVHEDNLTAGFGAEIAATIASDAFWFLDAPVERLAPADIPVAYHTDLLNAIVPTVGRIGEAIGRLLAV' A
#
# COMPACT_ATOMS: atom_id res chain seq x y z
N LYS A 1 10.90 13.94 -5.49
CA LYS A 1 11.68 14.37 -4.30
C LYS A 1 12.09 13.19 -3.42
N THR A 2 11.17 12.31 -3.02
CA THR A 2 11.48 11.18 -2.12
C THR A 2 12.05 9.96 -2.84
N GLY A 3 11.81 9.81 -4.16
CA GLY A 3 12.26 8.66 -4.95
C GLY A 3 11.48 7.37 -4.68
N ARG A 4 10.68 7.32 -3.61
CA ARG A 4 9.98 6.12 -3.13
C ARG A 4 8.56 6.49 -2.72
N CYS A 5 7.63 5.57 -2.92
CA CYS A 5 6.22 5.75 -2.60
C CYS A 5 5.62 4.46 -2.03
N LEU A 6 4.95 4.57 -0.87
CA LEU A 6 4.09 3.55 -0.29
C LEU A 6 2.66 4.09 -0.25
N ILE A 7 1.74 3.40 -0.93
CA ILE A 7 0.31 3.73 -0.91
C ILE A 7 -0.37 2.85 0.14
N VAL A 8 -1.15 3.45 1.03
CA VAL A 8 -1.87 2.74 2.10
C VAL A 8 -3.35 3.09 2.05
N HIS A 9 -4.23 2.08 2.06
CA HIS A 9 -5.67 2.26 2.14
C HIS A 9 -6.38 1.05 2.75
N GLU A 10 -7.64 1.24 3.16
CA GLU A 10 -8.44 0.21 3.86
C GLU A 10 -9.28 -0.68 2.94
N ASP A 11 -9.43 -0.32 1.65
CA ASP A 11 -10.17 -1.16 0.70
C ASP A 11 -9.28 -2.28 0.12
N ASN A 12 -9.90 -3.25 -0.56
CA ASN A 12 -9.25 -4.40 -1.19
C ASN A 12 -8.08 -4.00 -2.10
N LEU A 13 -7.08 -4.87 -2.17
CA LEU A 13 -5.86 -4.64 -2.95
C LEU A 13 -6.13 -4.67 -4.45
N THR A 14 -6.93 -5.65 -4.91
CA THR A 14 -7.21 -5.87 -6.33
C THR A 14 -8.24 -4.88 -6.85
N ALA A 15 -7.92 -4.23 -7.96
CA ALA A 15 -8.75 -3.19 -8.58
C ALA A 15 -9.16 -2.03 -7.64
N GLY A 16 -8.47 -1.88 -6.50
CA GLY A 16 -8.67 -0.79 -5.55
C GLY A 16 -8.03 0.51 -6.03
N PHE A 17 -8.40 1.62 -5.39
CA PHE A 17 -7.95 2.96 -5.77
C PHE A 17 -6.43 3.13 -5.75
N GLY A 18 -5.73 2.40 -4.87
CA GLY A 18 -4.26 2.41 -4.85
C GLY A 18 -3.61 1.91 -6.15
N ALA A 19 -4.32 1.11 -6.96
CA ALA A 19 -3.83 0.68 -8.27
C ALA A 19 -3.80 1.85 -9.27
N GLU A 20 -4.82 2.71 -9.27
CA GLU A 20 -4.88 3.90 -10.13
C GLU A 20 -3.77 4.88 -9.76
N ILE A 21 -3.58 5.16 -8.47
CA ILE A 21 -2.49 6.03 -7.99
C ILE A 21 -1.12 5.46 -8.43
N ALA A 22 -0.90 4.15 -8.26
CA ALA A 22 0.35 3.52 -8.68
C ALA A 22 0.58 3.63 -10.20
N ALA A 23 -0.47 3.44 -11.00
CA ALA A 23 -0.41 3.57 -12.45
C ALA A 23 -0.12 5.02 -12.88
N THR A 24 -0.74 6.01 -12.24
CA THR A 24 -0.47 7.43 -12.49
C THR A 24 0.99 7.78 -12.17
N ILE A 25 1.51 7.33 -11.01
CA ILE A 25 2.91 7.56 -10.64
C ILE A 25 3.86 6.90 -11.64
N ALA A 26 3.56 5.67 -12.07
CA ALA A 26 4.35 4.98 -13.07
C ALA A 26 4.29 5.65 -14.46
N SER A 27 3.16 6.25 -14.84
CA SER A 27 3.02 7.01 -16.09
C SER A 27 3.83 8.32 -16.05
N ASP A 28 3.65 9.10 -14.98
CA ASP A 28 4.07 10.51 -14.98
C ASP A 28 5.42 10.74 -14.32
N ALA A 29 5.88 9.79 -13.49
CA ALA A 29 7.06 9.96 -12.64
C ALA A 29 8.02 8.76 -12.62
N PHE A 30 7.94 7.85 -13.59
CA PHE A 30 8.78 6.63 -13.64
C PHE A 30 10.28 6.90 -13.41
N TRP A 31 10.83 7.89 -14.11
CA TRP A 31 12.26 8.23 -14.05
C TRP A 31 12.70 8.89 -12.74
N PHE A 32 11.76 9.21 -11.86
CA PHE A 32 12.03 9.75 -10.53
C PHE A 32 11.91 8.68 -9.44
N LEU A 33 11.66 7.41 -9.78
CA LEU A 33 11.54 6.31 -8.82
C LEU A 33 12.89 5.59 -8.62
N ASP A 34 13.33 5.55 -7.37
CA ASP A 34 14.50 4.78 -6.89
C ASP A 34 14.12 3.36 -6.47
N ALA A 35 12.82 3.08 -6.29
CA ALA A 35 12.25 1.80 -5.88
C ALA A 35 10.85 1.63 -6.51
N PRO A 36 10.33 0.39 -6.64
CA PRO A 36 8.96 0.18 -7.10
C PRO A 36 7.94 0.90 -6.20
N VAL A 37 6.82 1.31 -6.78
CA VAL A 37 5.67 1.80 -5.99
C VAL A 37 5.08 0.62 -5.24
N GLU A 38 5.10 0.69 -3.91
CA GLU A 38 4.56 -0.34 -3.03
C GLU A 38 3.13 0.01 -2.59
N ARG A 39 2.32 -1.02 -2.35
CA ARG A 39 0.93 -0.86 -1.89
C ARG A 39 0.67 -1.75 -0.68
N LEU A 40 0.10 -1.16 0.37
CA LEU A 40 -0.33 -1.86 1.57
C LEU A 40 -1.83 -1.67 1.77
N ALA A 41 -2.57 -2.77 1.61
CA ALA A 41 -4.01 -2.83 1.76
C ALA A 41 -4.40 -4.17 2.41
N PRO A 42 -5.66 -4.32 2.86
CA PRO A 42 -6.20 -5.63 3.22
C PRO A 42 -6.14 -6.64 2.06
N ALA A 43 -6.22 -7.92 2.42
CA ALA A 43 -6.40 -8.99 1.44
C ALA A 43 -7.78 -8.89 0.78
N ASP A 44 -7.91 -9.46 -0.42
CA ASP A 44 -9.16 -9.46 -1.20
C ASP A 44 -10.21 -10.42 -0.59
N ILE A 45 -10.76 -10.01 0.54
CA ILE A 45 -11.76 -10.76 1.31
C ILE A 45 -12.88 -9.82 1.79
N PRO A 46 -14.09 -10.34 2.03
CA PRO A 46 -15.15 -9.54 2.63
C PRO A 46 -14.73 -8.97 3.99
N VAL A 47 -15.11 -7.72 4.24
CA VAL A 47 -14.85 -7.04 5.51
C VAL A 47 -15.55 -7.78 6.65
N ALA A 48 -14.79 -8.12 7.69
CA ALA A 48 -15.32 -8.82 8.85
C ALA A 48 -16.05 -7.86 9.79
N TYR A 49 -17.22 -8.29 10.31
CA TYR A 49 -17.95 -7.54 11.34
C TYR A 49 -17.28 -7.62 12.72
N HIS A 50 -16.71 -8.78 13.06
CA HIS A 50 -16.07 -8.99 14.35
C HIS A 50 -14.81 -8.10 14.46
N THR A 51 -14.72 -7.30 15.51
CA THR A 51 -13.68 -6.27 15.67
C THR A 51 -12.26 -6.84 15.58
N ASP A 52 -12.00 -7.98 16.22
CA ASP A 52 -10.66 -8.58 16.15
C ASP A 52 -10.29 -9.06 14.75
N LEU A 53 -11.29 -9.50 13.96
CA LEU A 53 -11.06 -9.91 12.58
C LEU A 53 -10.88 -8.69 11.68
N LEU A 54 -11.62 -7.60 11.92
CA LEU A 54 -11.41 -6.34 11.22
C LEU A 54 -9.98 -5.81 11.48
N ASN A 55 -9.56 -5.77 12.74
CA ASN A 55 -8.22 -5.32 13.15
C ASN A 55 -7.10 -6.19 12.56
N ALA A 56 -7.37 -7.48 12.34
CA ALA A 56 -6.42 -8.39 11.69
C ALA A 56 -6.23 -8.10 10.19
N ILE A 57 -7.23 -7.51 9.52
CA ILE A 57 -7.19 -7.26 8.06
C ILE A 57 -6.73 -5.84 7.72
N VAL A 58 -7.13 -4.83 8.50
CA VAL A 58 -6.77 -3.43 8.21
C VAL A 58 -5.26 -3.17 8.36
N PRO A 59 -4.68 -2.25 7.57
CA PRO A 59 -3.30 -1.83 7.77
C PRO A 59 -3.11 -1.21 9.16
N THR A 60 -2.14 -1.74 9.91
CA THR A 60 -1.79 -1.22 11.24
C THR A 60 -0.55 -0.35 11.18
N VAL A 61 -0.33 0.50 12.19
CA VAL A 61 0.89 1.32 12.31
C VAL A 61 2.16 0.46 12.22
N GLY A 62 2.17 -0.72 12.85
CA GLY A 62 3.28 -1.66 12.77
C GLY A 62 3.53 -2.16 11.35
N ARG A 63 2.48 -2.62 10.65
CA ARG A 63 2.58 -3.09 9.25
C ARG A 63 3.03 -1.98 8.30
N ILE A 64 2.57 -0.75 8.53
CA ILE A 64 3.00 0.43 7.76
C ILE A 64 4.49 0.71 8.01
N GLY A 65 4.94 0.70 9.26
CA GLY A 65 6.34 0.91 9.61
C GLY A 65 7.28 -0.14 9.00
N GLU A 66 6.89 -1.41 9.04
CA GLU A 66 7.63 -2.51 8.41
C GLU A 66 7.70 -2.34 6.88
N ALA A 67 6.59 -1.95 6.24
CA ALA A 67 6.55 -1.71 4.80
C ALA A 67 7.46 -0.55 4.39
N ILE A 68 7.47 0.55 5.15
CA ILE A 68 8.40 1.67 4.96
C ILE A 68 9.85 1.19 5.12
N GLY A 69 10.14 0.40 6.16
CA GLY A 69 11.48 -0.16 6.39
C GLY A 69 11.97 -1.02 5.22
N ARG A 70 11.11 -1.89 4.68
CA ARG A 70 11.43 -2.68 3.48
C ARG A 70 11.68 -1.80 2.27
N LEU A 71 10.85 -0.79 2.04
CA LEU A 71 10.96 0.12 0.89
C LEU A 71 12.24 0.98 0.95
N LEU A 72 12.68 1.37 2.14
CA LEU A 72 13.92 2.12 2.33
C LEU A 72 15.19 1.26 2.20
N ALA A 73 15.07 -0.06 2.29
CA ALA A 73 16.20 -0.99 2.18
C ALA A 73 16.52 -1.41 0.72
N VAL A 74 15.68 -0.99 -0.25
CA VAL A 74 15.92 -1.10 -1.69
C VAL A 74 16.82 0.05 -2.15
#